data_AF-U6DR41-F1
#
_entry.id   AF-U6DR41-F1
#
_cell.length_a   1.000
_cell.length_b   1.000
_cell.length_c   1.000
_cell.angle_alpha   90.00
_cell.angle_beta   90.00
_cell.angle_gamma   90.00
#
_symmetry.space_group_name_H-M   'P 1'
#
loop_
_entity.id
_entity.type
_entity.pdbx_description
1 polymer ?
#
loop_
_entity_poly.entity_id
_entity_poly.type
_entity_poly.pdbx_seq_one_letter_code
_entity_poly.pdbx_strand_id
1 'polypeptide(L)'
;VYRRGLQAIPLSVDLWIHYINFLKETLDPGDPETNSTIRGTFEHAVLAAGTDFRSDRLWEMYINWENEQGNLREVTAIYDRILGIPTQLYSHHFQRFKEHVQNNLPRDLLTGEQFIQLRRELASVNGHSGDDGPPGDDLPSGIEDITDPAKLITEIENMRHRIIEIHQEMFNYNEHEVSKRWTFEEGIKRPYFHVKPLEKAQLKNWKEYLEFEIENGTHERVVVLFERCVISCALYEEFWIK
;
A
#
# COMPACT_ATOMS: atom_id res chain seq x y z
N VAL A 1 25.01 -12.19 -4.92
CA VAL A 1 24.32 -13.29 -4.18
C VAL A 1 22.84 -13.02 -4.04
N TYR A 2 22.44 -11.85 -3.52
CA TYR A 2 21.04 -11.42 -3.37
C TYR A 2 20.14 -11.69 -4.59
N ARG A 3 20.52 -11.24 -5.78
CA ARG A 3 19.73 -11.44 -7.01
C ARG A 3 19.42 -12.92 -7.31
N ARG A 4 20.36 -13.84 -7.06
CA ARG A 4 20.11 -15.28 -7.25
C ARG A 4 19.18 -15.84 -6.16
N GLY A 5 19.28 -15.34 -4.94
CA GLY A 5 18.37 -15.70 -3.85
C GLY A 5 16.94 -15.25 -4.13
N LEU A 6 16.77 -14.01 -4.59
CA LEU A 6 15.48 -13.44 -4.97
C LEU A 6 14.88 -14.10 -6.21
N GLN A 7 15.72 -14.55 -7.14
CA GLN A 7 15.26 -15.36 -8.27
C GLN A 7 14.73 -16.74 -7.81
N ALA A 8 15.28 -17.30 -6.73
CA ALA A 8 14.84 -18.59 -6.21
C ALA A 8 13.62 -18.47 -5.27
N ILE A 9 13.56 -17.40 -4.46
CA ILE A 9 12.49 -17.15 -3.48
C ILE A 9 12.12 -15.66 -3.53
N PRO A 10 11.27 -15.25 -4.50
CA PRO A 10 10.91 -13.85 -4.68
C PRO A 10 9.96 -13.31 -3.60
N LEU A 11 9.28 -14.17 -2.84
CA LEU A 11 8.32 -13.71 -1.80
C LEU A 11 8.98 -13.42 -0.45
N SER A 12 10.29 -13.61 -0.31
CA SER A 12 10.97 -13.34 0.95
C SER A 12 11.12 -11.83 1.17
N VAL A 13 10.20 -11.26 1.94
CA VAL A 13 10.21 -9.85 2.37
C VAL A 13 11.56 -9.48 3.00
N ASP A 14 12.05 -10.31 3.92
CA ASP A 14 13.33 -10.06 4.59
C ASP A 14 14.51 -10.05 3.60
N LEU A 15 14.51 -10.94 2.60
CA LEU A 15 15.59 -10.98 1.61
C LEU A 15 15.59 -9.72 0.72
N TRP A 16 14.41 -9.21 0.34
CA TRP A 16 14.28 -7.93 -0.35
C TRP A 16 14.79 -6.78 0.51
N ILE A 17 14.41 -6.73 1.79
CA ILE A 17 14.87 -5.70 2.73
C ILE A 17 16.40 -5.72 2.85
N HIS A 18 17.00 -6.90 3.00
CA HIS A 18 18.46 -7.02 3.04
C HIS A 18 19.13 -6.58 1.73
N TYR A 19 18.52 -6.91 0.58
CA TYR A 19 19.06 -6.48 -0.71
C TYR A 19 18.99 -4.95 -0.88
N ILE A 20 17.88 -4.33 -0.50
CA ILE A 20 17.71 -2.87 -0.59
C ILE A 20 18.69 -2.15 0.35
N ASN A 21 18.85 -2.63 1.59
CA ASN A 21 19.84 -2.07 2.52
C ASN A 21 21.26 -2.20 1.96
N PHE A 22 21.61 -3.35 1.38
CA PHE A 22 22.89 -3.54 0.70
C PHE A 22 23.09 -2.52 -0.42
N LEU A 23 22.06 -2.24 -1.25
CA LEU A 23 22.17 -1.22 -2.30
C LEU A 23 22.37 0.18 -1.71
N LYS A 24 21.63 0.54 -0.65
CA LYS A 24 21.80 1.83 0.05
C LYS A 24 23.20 2.03 0.62
N GLU A 25 23.85 0.95 1.09
CA GLU A 25 25.20 1.00 1.66
C GLU A 25 26.31 1.02 0.60
N THR A 26 26.07 0.47 -0.59
CA THR A 26 27.11 0.22 -1.59
C THR A 26 27.06 1.11 -2.82
N LEU A 27 25.90 1.69 -3.13
CA LEU A 27 25.77 2.62 -4.24
C LEU A 27 26.29 4.01 -3.86
N ASP A 28 26.90 4.69 -4.83
CA ASP A 28 27.41 6.04 -4.65
C ASP A 28 26.24 7.05 -4.62
N PRO A 29 26.05 7.82 -3.54
CA PRO A 29 25.03 8.87 -3.50
C PRO A 29 25.22 9.97 -4.54
N GLY A 30 26.44 10.13 -5.08
CA GLY A 30 26.75 11.09 -6.13
C GLY A 30 26.31 10.67 -7.54
N ASP A 31 25.96 9.39 -7.73
CA ASP A 31 25.49 8.86 -9.01
C ASP A 31 23.98 9.13 -9.20
N PRO A 32 23.56 9.85 -10.26
CA PRO A 32 22.16 10.07 -10.58
C PRO A 32 21.33 8.79 -10.77
N GLU A 33 21.95 7.68 -11.15
CA GLU A 33 21.27 6.40 -11.37
C GLU A 33 20.98 5.64 -10.06
N THR A 34 21.63 5.99 -8.95
CA THR A 34 21.47 5.32 -7.66
C THR A 34 20.01 5.35 -7.18
N ASN A 35 19.39 6.53 -7.17
CA ASN A 35 18.00 6.68 -6.74
C ASN A 35 17.03 5.96 -7.68
N SER A 36 17.28 5.99 -8.99
CA SER A 36 16.47 5.25 -9.97
C SER A 36 16.56 3.73 -9.75
N THR A 37 17.76 3.23 -9.47
CA THR A 37 18.02 1.81 -9.21
C THR A 37 17.35 1.35 -7.91
N ILE A 38 17.43 2.17 -6.84
CA ILE A 38 16.78 1.87 -5.57
C ILE A 38 15.25 1.86 -5.74
N ARG A 39 14.67 2.87 -6.41
CA ARG A 39 13.22 2.91 -6.71
C ARG A 39 12.77 1.69 -7.51
N GLY A 40 13.47 1.36 -8.59
CA GLY A 40 13.16 0.18 -9.39
C GLY A 40 13.26 -1.12 -8.58
N THR A 41 14.17 -1.18 -7.61
CA THR A 41 14.28 -2.33 -6.70
C THR A 41 13.12 -2.39 -5.72
N PHE A 42 12.66 -1.26 -5.17
CA PHE A 42 11.45 -1.23 -4.35
C PHE A 42 10.23 -1.66 -5.13
N GLU A 43 10.04 -1.16 -6.36
CA GLU A 43 8.92 -1.57 -7.23
C GLU A 43 8.94 -3.08 -7.50
N HIS A 44 10.10 -3.64 -7.83
CA HIS A 44 10.21 -5.10 -7.99
C HIS A 44 9.91 -5.86 -6.71
N ALA A 45 10.33 -5.34 -5.55
CA ALA A 45 10.08 -5.99 -4.26
C ALA A 45 8.58 -6.01 -3.93
N VAL A 46 7.87 -4.89 -4.11
CA VAL A 46 6.44 -4.82 -3.80
C VAL A 46 5.59 -5.58 -4.82
N LEU A 47 6.01 -5.65 -6.08
CA LEU A 47 5.34 -6.51 -7.08
C LEU A 47 5.51 -8.00 -6.77
N ALA A 48 6.67 -8.40 -6.23
CA ALA A 48 6.95 -9.80 -5.92
C ALA A 48 6.40 -10.26 -4.55
N ALA A 49 6.50 -9.41 -3.53
CA ALA A 49 6.24 -9.79 -2.13
C ALA A 49 5.32 -8.80 -1.39
N GLY A 50 4.86 -7.73 -2.04
CA GLY A 50 4.07 -6.67 -1.39
C GLY A 50 2.64 -7.08 -1.06
N THR A 51 2.15 -8.19 -1.62
CA THR A 51 0.84 -8.77 -1.30
C THR A 51 0.88 -9.79 -0.15
N ASP A 52 2.07 -10.07 0.41
CA ASP A 52 2.17 -10.88 1.63
C ASP A 52 1.54 -10.11 2.80
N PHE A 53 0.75 -10.81 3.61
CA PHE A 53 0.11 -10.26 4.79
C PHE A 53 1.11 -9.66 5.81
N ARG A 54 2.38 -10.10 5.80
CA ARG A 54 3.46 -9.61 6.68
C ARG A 54 4.47 -8.73 5.94
N SER A 55 4.08 -8.13 4.81
CA SER A 55 4.93 -7.24 4.02
C SER A 55 5.06 -5.81 4.58
N ASP A 56 4.45 -5.51 5.73
CA ASP A 56 4.37 -4.16 6.31
C ASP A 56 5.72 -3.43 6.34
N ARG A 57 6.79 -4.12 6.78
CA ARG A 57 8.13 -3.55 6.88
C ARG A 57 8.72 -3.13 5.54
N LEU A 58 8.37 -3.82 4.45
CA LEU A 58 8.82 -3.45 3.10
C LEU A 58 8.16 -2.16 2.65
N TRP A 59 6.85 -2.06 2.84
CA TRP A 59 6.08 -0.86 2.51
C TRP A 59 6.51 0.35 3.33
N GLU A 60 6.69 0.20 4.64
CA GLU A 60 7.19 1.28 5.50
C GLU A 60 8.59 1.75 5.07
N MET A 61 9.48 0.81 4.72
CA MET A 61 10.81 1.14 4.24
C MET A 61 10.77 1.91 2.91
N TYR A 62 9.81 1.59 2.04
CA TYR A 62 9.63 2.30 0.77
C TYR A 62 9.07 3.71 0.98
N ILE A 63 8.01 3.83 1.79
CA ILE A 63 7.38 5.11 2.17
C ILE A 63 8.42 6.05 2.80
N ASN A 64 9.19 5.56 3.77
CA ASN A 64 10.20 6.38 4.43
C ASN A 64 11.28 6.83 3.44
N TRP A 65 11.70 5.96 2.51
CA TRP A 65 12.71 6.31 1.53
C TRP A 65 12.23 7.40 0.55
N GLU A 66 11.01 7.31 0.01
CA GLU A 66 10.49 8.37 -0.87
C GLU A 66 10.24 9.68 -0.11
N ASN A 67 9.86 9.60 1.17
CA ASN A 67 9.72 10.77 2.02
C ASN A 67 11.07 11.46 2.24
N GLU A 68 12.15 10.71 2.46
CA GLU A 68 13.52 11.23 2.54
C GLU A 68 13.97 11.88 1.22
N GLN A 69 13.48 11.41 0.06
CA GLN A 69 13.73 12.05 -1.24
C GLN A 69 12.90 13.32 -1.47
N GLY A 70 11.90 13.60 -0.60
CA GLY A 70 10.96 14.72 -0.75
C GLY A 70 9.88 14.49 -1.81
N ASN A 71 9.73 13.28 -2.33
CA ASN A 71 8.76 12.96 -3.38
C ASN A 71 7.38 12.64 -2.78
N LEU A 72 6.73 13.63 -2.19
CA LEU A 72 5.46 13.46 -1.46
C LEU A 72 4.31 12.89 -2.32
N ARG A 73 4.36 13.11 -3.64
CA ARG A 73 3.41 12.50 -4.59
C ARG A 73 3.58 11.00 -4.68
N GLU A 74 4.82 10.53 -4.79
CA GLU A 74 5.13 9.10 -4.83
C GLU A 74 4.80 8.45 -3.49
N VAL A 75 5.06 9.14 -2.36
CA VAL A 75 4.62 8.68 -1.05
C VAL A 75 3.10 8.46 -1.01
N THR A 76 2.33 9.41 -1.54
CA THR A 76 0.87 9.29 -1.63
C THR A 76 0.46 8.12 -2.52
N ALA A 77 1.07 7.96 -3.70
CA ALA A 77 0.81 6.83 -4.60
C ALA A 77 1.13 5.48 -3.97
N ILE A 78 2.15 5.40 -3.11
CA ILE A 78 2.46 4.19 -2.33
C ILE A 78 1.37 3.91 -1.29
N TYR A 79 0.87 4.94 -0.59
CA TYR A 79 -0.25 4.79 0.34
C TYR A 79 -1.53 4.29 -0.36
N ASP A 80 -1.87 4.85 -1.52
CA ASP A 80 -3.02 4.43 -2.32
C ASP A 80 -2.97 2.92 -2.66
N ARG A 81 -1.76 2.38 -2.88
CA ARG A 81 -1.55 0.95 -3.15
C ARG A 81 -1.68 0.10 -1.89
N ILE A 82 -0.95 0.44 -0.81
CA ILE A 82 -0.91 -0.39 0.40
C ILE A 82 -2.23 -0.37 1.17
N LEU A 83 -2.99 0.71 1.13
CA LEU A 83 -4.30 0.77 1.80
C LEU A 83 -5.34 -0.16 1.18
N GLY A 84 -5.14 -0.58 -0.08
CA GLY A 84 -5.95 -1.60 -0.75
C GLY A 84 -5.43 -3.03 -0.56
N ILE A 85 -4.31 -3.23 0.15
CA ILE A 85 -3.70 -4.54 0.37
C ILE A 85 -3.92 -4.98 1.83
N PRO A 86 -4.48 -6.17 2.07
CA PRO A 86 -4.59 -6.73 3.41
C PRO A 86 -3.21 -7.03 4.02
N THR A 87 -2.86 -6.33 5.09
CA THR A 87 -1.63 -6.59 5.87
C THR A 87 -1.92 -6.69 7.36
N GLN A 88 -0.94 -7.17 8.13
CA GLN A 88 -1.04 -7.32 9.57
C GLN A 88 -1.21 -5.97 10.28
N LEU A 89 -0.53 -4.93 9.79
CA LEU A 89 -0.53 -3.58 10.39
C LEU A 89 -1.27 -2.56 9.52
N TYR A 90 -2.29 -2.99 8.76
CA TYR A 90 -3.09 -2.12 7.89
C TYR A 90 -3.60 -0.83 8.58
N SER A 91 -4.00 -0.91 9.85
CA SER A 91 -4.43 0.23 10.66
C SER A 91 -3.31 1.22 10.98
N HIS A 92 -2.07 0.74 11.13
CA HIS A 92 -0.90 1.58 11.31
C HIS A 92 -0.59 2.37 10.04
N HIS A 93 -0.62 1.71 8.88
CA HIS A 93 -0.42 2.40 7.58
C HIS A 93 -1.45 3.50 7.38
N PHE A 94 -2.70 3.26 7.75
CA PHE A 94 -3.76 4.26 7.64
C PHE A 94 -3.60 5.43 8.62
N GLN A 95 -3.13 5.19 9.84
CA GLN A 95 -2.79 6.27 10.77
C GLN A 95 -1.65 7.14 10.20
N ARG A 96 -0.59 6.52 9.68
CA ARG A 96 0.52 7.25 9.06
C ARG A 96 0.12 8.01 7.80
N PHE A 97 -0.80 7.47 7.01
CA PHE A 97 -1.40 8.20 5.90
C PHE A 97 -2.14 9.46 6.37
N LYS A 98 -2.95 9.37 7.43
CA LYS A 98 -3.62 10.54 8.02
C LYS A 98 -2.61 11.59 8.47
N GLU A 99 -1.54 11.18 9.14
CA GLU A 99 -0.45 12.09 9.55
C GLU A 99 0.25 12.73 8.36
N HIS A 100 0.53 11.96 7.29
CA HIS A 100 1.10 12.46 6.04
C HIS A 100 0.22 13.54 5.40
N VAL A 101 -1.09 13.33 5.33
CA VAL A 101 -2.04 14.31 4.78
C VAL A 101 -2.15 15.57 5.66
N GLN A 102 -2.13 15.42 6.98
CA GLN A 102 -2.23 16.53 7.93
C GLN A 102 -0.97 17.40 7.98
N ASN A 103 0.21 16.81 7.77
CA ASN A 103 1.48 17.52 7.88
C ASN A 103 1.95 18.15 6.54
N ASN A 104 1.33 17.79 5.42
CA ASN A 104 1.74 18.26 4.08
C ASN A 104 0.65 19.07 3.37
N LEU A 105 1.04 19.82 2.34
CA LEU A 105 0.10 20.61 1.53
C LEU A 105 -0.53 19.73 0.44
N PRO A 106 -1.87 19.75 0.23
CA PRO A 106 -2.53 18.92 -0.77
C PRO A 106 -1.99 19.07 -2.20
N ARG A 107 -1.44 20.25 -2.55
CA ARG A 107 -0.80 20.51 -3.86
C ARG A 107 0.44 19.66 -4.13
N ASP A 108 1.13 19.26 -3.07
CA ASP A 108 2.34 18.45 -3.14
C ASP A 108 2.04 16.96 -3.04
N LEU A 109 0.81 16.60 -2.63
CA LEU A 109 0.35 15.21 -2.51
C LEU A 109 -0.27 14.70 -3.82
N LEU A 110 -1.04 15.56 -4.50
CA LEU A 110 -1.81 15.20 -5.68
C LEU A 110 -1.15 15.66 -6.99
N THR A 111 -1.51 14.99 -8.08
CA THR A 111 -1.26 15.52 -9.42
C THR A 111 -2.11 16.78 -9.65
N GLY A 112 -1.68 17.66 -10.57
CA GLY A 112 -2.42 18.87 -10.88
C GLY A 112 -3.87 18.60 -11.32
N GLU A 113 -4.09 17.51 -12.05
CA GLU A 113 -5.42 17.07 -12.49
C GLU A 113 -6.30 16.64 -11.32
N GLN A 114 -5.79 15.75 -10.45
CA GLN A 114 -6.51 15.31 -9.25
C GLN A 114 -6.82 16.47 -8.31
N PHE A 115 -5.87 17.41 -8.15
CA PHE A 115 -6.05 18.60 -7.33
C PHE A 115 -7.17 19.51 -7.87
N ILE A 116 -7.17 19.79 -9.18
CA ILE A 116 -8.20 20.61 -9.83
C ILE A 116 -9.56 19.94 -9.74
N GLN A 117 -9.62 18.62 -9.94
CA GLN A 117 -10.85 17.85 -9.80
C GLN A 117 -11.42 17.94 -8.38
N LEU A 118 -10.57 17.70 -7.36
CA LEU A 118 -10.97 17.77 -5.97
C LEU A 118 -11.51 19.16 -5.59
N ARG A 119 -10.85 20.22 -6.08
CA ARG A 119 -11.30 21.60 -5.87
C ARG A 119 -12.66 21.86 -6.50
N ARG A 120 -12.91 21.34 -7.70
CA ARG A 120 -14.21 21.47 -8.39
C ARG A 120 -15.31 20.72 -7.65
N GLU A 121 -15.02 19.51 -7.15
CA GLU A 121 -15.96 18.72 -6.35
C GLU A 121 -16.36 19.48 -5.08
N LEU A 122 -15.38 20.03 -4.34
CA LEU A 122 -15.64 20.83 -3.14
C LEU A 122 -16.46 22.10 -3.45
N ALA A 123 -16.17 22.77 -4.56
CA ALA A 123 -16.92 23.95 -4.98
C ALA A 123 -18.38 23.61 -5.35
N SER A 124 -18.61 22.48 -6.01
CA SER A 124 -19.95 21.96 -6.31
C SER A 124 -20.75 21.69 -5.04
N VAL A 125 -20.15 21.04 -4.04
CA VAL A 125 -20.82 20.75 -2.75
C VAL A 125 -21.18 22.03 -2.01
N ASN A 126 -20.31 23.05 -2.05
CA ASN A 126 -20.56 24.33 -1.40
C ASN A 126 -21.62 25.17 -2.14
N GLY A 127 -21.72 25.05 -3.48
CA GLY A 127 -22.73 25.73 -4.30
C GLY A 127 -24.15 25.22 -4.11
N HIS A 128 -24.33 23.96 -3.69
CA HIS A 128 -25.66 23.39 -3.41
C HIS A 128 -26.23 23.78 -2.04
N SER A 129 -25.49 24.55 -1.24
CA SER A 129 -25.89 24.91 0.13
C SER A 129 -26.58 26.28 0.26
N GLY A 130 -26.88 27.00 -0.84
CA GLY A 130 -27.75 28.18 -0.73
C GLY A 130 -27.80 29.21 -1.86
N ASP A 131 -28.25 28.86 -3.06
CA ASP A 131 -28.81 29.87 -3.96
C ASP A 131 -29.85 29.30 -4.95
N ASP A 132 -31.11 29.73 -4.81
CA ASP A 132 -32.19 29.60 -5.80
C ASP A 132 -32.00 30.68 -6.89
N GLY A 133 -30.87 30.62 -7.60
CA GLY A 133 -30.51 31.53 -8.71
C GLY A 133 -30.54 30.82 -10.07
N PRO A 134 -30.80 31.52 -11.20
CA PRO A 134 -30.88 30.90 -12.52
C PRO A 134 -29.54 30.25 -12.91
N PRO A 135 -29.54 29.18 -13.73
CA PRO A 135 -28.32 28.46 -14.10
C PRO A 135 -27.41 29.37 -14.95
N GLY A 136 -26.45 30.01 -14.28
CA GLY A 136 -25.35 30.75 -14.89
C GLY A 136 -24.10 29.86 -14.98
N ASP A 137 -23.37 30.00 -16.08
CA ASP A 137 -22.19 29.24 -16.54
C ASP A 137 -20.94 29.27 -15.61
N ASP A 138 -21.07 29.66 -14.35
CA ASP A 138 -19.93 29.90 -13.45
C ASP A 138 -19.64 28.69 -12.54
N LEU A 139 -19.32 27.55 -13.15
CA LEU A 139 -18.63 26.47 -12.44
C LEU A 139 -17.19 26.92 -12.18
N PRO A 140 -16.71 26.96 -10.91
CA PRO A 140 -15.34 27.37 -10.62
C PRO A 140 -14.35 26.47 -11.36
N SER A 141 -13.44 27.07 -12.11
CA SER A 141 -12.52 26.33 -12.98
C SER A 141 -11.57 25.39 -12.20
N GLY A 142 -11.46 25.56 -10.88
CA GLY A 142 -10.48 24.89 -10.03
C GLY A 142 -9.07 25.49 -10.13
N ILE A 143 -8.91 26.55 -10.93
CA ILE A 143 -7.62 27.22 -11.21
C ILE A 143 -7.56 28.60 -10.53
N GLU A 144 -8.65 29.04 -9.90
CA GLU A 144 -8.69 30.34 -9.23
C GLU A 144 -7.74 30.36 -8.02
N ASP A 145 -6.84 31.34 -8.01
CA ASP A 145 -6.00 31.62 -6.86
C ASP A 145 -6.83 32.34 -5.79
N ILE A 146 -7.00 31.68 -4.65
CA ILE A 146 -7.66 32.29 -3.50
C ILE A 146 -6.69 33.30 -2.87
N THR A 147 -7.00 34.58 -3.05
CA THR A 147 -6.17 35.69 -2.51
C THR A 147 -6.38 35.92 -1.01
N ASP A 148 -7.47 35.41 -0.43
CA ASP A 148 -7.79 35.53 0.99
C ASP A 148 -7.12 34.39 1.81
N PRO A 149 -6.19 34.70 2.72
CA PRO A 149 -5.50 33.69 3.53
C PRO A 149 -6.44 32.81 4.36
N ALA A 150 -7.55 33.37 4.87
CA ALA A 150 -8.48 32.60 5.70
C ALA A 150 -9.24 31.57 4.86
N LYS A 151 -9.70 31.97 3.67
CA LYS A 151 -10.37 31.06 2.73
C LYS A 151 -9.42 29.99 2.20
N LEU A 152 -8.14 30.31 1.98
CA LEU A 152 -7.13 29.35 1.57
C LEU A 152 -6.89 28.29 2.64
N ILE A 153 -6.83 28.67 3.93
CA ILE A 153 -6.69 27.71 5.03
C ILE A 153 -7.91 26.78 5.09
N THR A 154 -9.12 27.33 5.02
CA THR A 154 -10.35 26.52 5.01
C THR A 154 -10.41 25.57 3.81
N GLU A 155 -9.98 26.01 2.63
CA GLU A 155 -9.91 25.15 1.45
C GLU A 155 -8.92 23.99 1.66
N ILE A 156 -7.73 24.27 2.18
CA ILE A 156 -6.71 23.25 2.46
C ILE A 156 -7.25 22.22 3.47
N GLU A 157 -7.92 22.67 4.52
CA GLU A 157 -8.54 21.78 5.52
C GLU A 157 -9.65 20.92 4.90
N ASN A 158 -10.52 21.50 4.07
CA ASN A 158 -11.56 20.77 3.36
C ASN A 158 -10.98 19.72 2.39
N MET A 159 -9.90 20.07 1.68
CA MET A 159 -9.20 19.12 0.81
C MET A 159 -8.59 17.96 1.62
N ARG A 160 -7.93 18.24 2.74
CA ARG A 160 -7.39 17.20 3.63
C ARG A 160 -8.48 16.27 4.14
N HIS A 161 -9.60 16.84 4.60
CA HIS A 161 -10.72 16.06 5.10
C HIS A 161 -11.28 15.16 4.00
N ARG A 162 -11.49 15.69 2.80
CA ARG A 162 -12.01 14.93 1.66
C ARG A 162 -11.06 13.80 1.22
N ILE A 163 -9.75 14.06 1.18
CA ILE A 163 -8.75 13.02 0.89
C ILE A 163 -8.83 11.90 1.94
N ILE A 164 -8.89 12.25 3.23
CA ILE A 164 -8.99 11.25 4.31
C ILE A 164 -10.30 10.45 4.21
N GLU A 165 -11.42 11.10 3.87
CA GLU A 165 -12.72 10.45 3.70
C GLU A 165 -12.70 9.40 2.58
N ILE A 166 -12.14 9.74 1.41
CA ILE A 166 -12.00 8.80 0.28
C ILE A 166 -11.20 7.56 0.70
N HIS A 167 -10.10 7.76 1.42
CA HIS A 167 -9.25 6.65 1.88
C HIS A 167 -9.85 5.89 3.06
N GLN A 168 -10.77 6.49 3.82
CA GLN A 168 -11.49 5.81 4.90
C GLN A 168 -12.39 4.72 4.35
N GLU A 169 -13.04 4.93 3.20
CA GLU A 169 -13.85 3.89 2.55
C GLU A 169 -12.97 2.71 2.09
N MET A 170 -11.83 3.00 1.45
CA MET A 170 -10.84 1.99 1.05
C MET A 170 -10.31 1.21 2.26
N PHE A 171 -9.98 1.92 3.34
CA PHE A 171 -9.56 1.31 4.60
C PHE A 171 -10.63 0.38 5.19
N ASN A 172 -11.90 0.82 5.23
CA ASN A 172 -12.99 0.00 5.78
C ASN A 172 -13.19 -1.29 4.97
N TYR A 173 -13.10 -1.19 3.64
CA TYR A 173 -13.15 -2.36 2.77
C TYR A 173 -11.97 -3.32 3.04
N ASN A 174 -10.75 -2.78 3.12
CA ASN A 174 -9.57 -3.58 3.41
C ASN A 174 -9.62 -4.20 4.81
N GLU A 175 -10.11 -3.49 5.83
CA GLU A 175 -10.34 -4.01 7.18
C GLU A 175 -11.26 -5.24 7.18
N HIS A 176 -12.31 -5.21 6.38
CA HIS A 176 -13.20 -6.36 6.21
C HIS A 176 -12.47 -7.54 5.55
N GLU A 177 -11.65 -7.29 4.51
CA GLU A 177 -10.84 -8.32 3.86
C GLU A 177 -9.75 -8.90 4.78
N VAL A 178 -9.14 -8.08 5.64
CA VAL A 178 -8.20 -8.51 6.68
C VAL A 178 -8.91 -9.38 7.70
N SER A 179 -10.09 -8.97 8.18
CA SER A 179 -10.86 -9.71 9.19
C SER A 179 -11.18 -11.14 8.75
N LYS A 180 -11.55 -11.33 7.47
CA LYS A 180 -11.80 -12.66 6.89
C LYS A 180 -10.58 -13.60 6.96
N ARG A 181 -9.38 -13.04 6.93
CA ARG A 181 -8.10 -13.77 6.82
C ARG A 181 -7.32 -13.86 8.12
N TRP A 182 -7.70 -13.02 9.10
CA TRP A 182 -6.95 -12.84 10.34
C TRP A 182 -6.68 -14.16 11.06
N THR A 183 -7.71 -14.99 11.25
CA THR A 183 -7.57 -16.27 11.96
C THR A 183 -6.65 -17.24 11.24
N PHE A 184 -6.68 -17.26 9.91
CA PHE A 184 -5.79 -18.10 9.11
C PHE A 184 -4.33 -17.64 9.20
N GLU A 185 -4.09 -16.34 9.05
CA GLU A 185 -2.76 -15.74 9.13
C GLU A 185 -2.15 -15.84 10.54
N GLU A 186 -2.97 -15.72 11.59
CA GLU A 186 -2.57 -15.97 12.98
C GLU A 186 -2.26 -17.44 13.25
N GLY A 187 -2.99 -18.35 12.58
CA GLY A 187 -2.77 -19.80 12.61
C GLY A 187 -1.41 -20.23 12.06
N ILE A 188 -0.80 -19.42 11.18
CA ILE A 188 0.54 -19.67 10.64
C ILE A 188 1.60 -19.25 11.67
N LYS A 189 2.14 -20.25 12.38
CA LYS A 189 3.22 -20.02 13.36
C LYS A 189 4.62 -20.02 12.75
N ARG A 190 4.80 -20.71 11.60
CA ARG A 190 6.09 -20.80 10.90
C ARG A 190 5.92 -20.49 9.42
N PRO A 191 6.02 -19.21 9.01
CA PRO A 191 5.85 -18.78 7.61
C PRO A 191 7.11 -18.95 6.75
N TYR A 192 8.09 -19.73 7.23
CA TYR A 192 9.37 -19.95 6.57
C TYR A 192 9.70 -21.43 6.55
N PHE A 193 10.54 -21.84 5.60
CA PHE A 193 11.00 -23.21 5.50
C PHE A 193 11.83 -23.63 6.72
N HIS A 194 11.54 -24.82 7.25
CA HIS A 194 12.37 -25.45 8.27
C HIS A 194 12.18 -26.97 8.22
N VAL A 195 13.26 -27.74 8.44
CA VAL A 195 13.29 -29.21 8.30
C VAL A 195 12.41 -29.96 9.32
N LYS A 196 12.19 -29.38 10.50
CA LYS A 196 11.28 -29.96 11.50
C LYS A 196 9.85 -30.02 10.94
N PRO A 197 9.12 -31.11 11.14
CA PRO A 197 7.74 -31.21 10.68
C PRO A 197 6.86 -30.12 11.32
N LEU A 198 5.89 -29.64 10.55
CA LEU A 198 4.76 -28.86 11.03
C LEU A 198 3.75 -29.76 11.75
N GLU A 199 3.04 -29.16 12.70
CA GLU A 199 1.92 -29.82 13.39
C GLU A 199 0.73 -29.98 12.45
N LYS A 200 -0.05 -31.05 12.65
CA LYS A 200 -1.26 -31.32 11.86
C LYS A 200 -2.25 -30.14 11.84
N ALA A 201 -2.33 -29.38 12.93
CA ALA A 201 -3.16 -28.19 13.02
C ALA A 201 -2.73 -27.09 12.02
N GLN A 202 -1.42 -26.89 11.84
CA GLN A 202 -0.91 -25.90 10.87
C GLN A 202 -1.12 -26.37 9.43
N LEU A 203 -0.94 -27.67 9.15
CA LEU A 203 -1.25 -28.24 7.83
C LEU A 203 -2.73 -28.08 7.49
N LYS A 204 -3.63 -28.35 8.46
CA LYS A 204 -5.07 -28.12 8.30
C LYS A 204 -5.38 -26.65 8.02
N ASN A 205 -4.77 -25.73 8.80
CA ASN A 205 -4.92 -24.28 8.59
C ASN A 205 -4.51 -23.86 7.18
N TRP A 206 -3.37 -24.34 6.66
CA TRP A 206 -2.94 -24.05 5.29
C TRP A 206 -3.94 -24.57 4.25
N LYS A 207 -4.46 -25.79 4.41
CA LYS A 207 -5.46 -26.35 3.48
C LYS A 207 -6.74 -25.52 3.43
N GLU A 208 -7.29 -25.21 4.59
CA GLU A 208 -8.52 -24.42 4.71
C GLU A 208 -8.32 -22.99 4.20
N TYR A 209 -7.16 -22.39 4.46
CA TYR A 209 -6.86 -21.05 3.97
C TYR A 209 -6.69 -21.00 2.44
N LEU A 210 -5.99 -21.99 1.86
CA LEU A 210 -5.87 -22.11 0.41
C LEU A 210 -7.24 -22.29 -0.25
N GLU A 211 -8.10 -23.13 0.31
CA GLU A 211 -9.47 -23.32 -0.19
C GLU A 211 -10.30 -22.04 -0.12
N PHE A 212 -10.19 -21.31 1.00
CA PHE A 212 -10.85 -20.01 1.16
C PHE A 212 -10.42 -19.00 0.09
N GLU A 213 -9.12 -18.82 -0.16
CA GLU A 213 -8.66 -17.90 -1.20
C GLU A 213 -8.97 -18.40 -2.60
N ILE A 214 -8.98 -19.72 -2.88
CA ILE A 214 -9.40 -20.25 -4.18
C ILE A 214 -10.86 -19.87 -4.49
N GLU A 215 -11.74 -19.91 -3.49
CA GLU A 215 -13.17 -19.63 -3.67
C GLU A 215 -13.48 -18.13 -3.71
N ASN A 216 -12.76 -17.30 -2.95
CA ASN A 216 -13.12 -15.90 -2.70
C ASN A 216 -12.09 -14.88 -3.21
N GLY A 217 -10.85 -15.30 -3.45
CA GLY A 217 -9.72 -14.44 -3.77
C GLY A 217 -9.54 -14.20 -5.27
N THR A 218 -8.64 -13.26 -5.60
CA THR A 218 -8.16 -13.09 -6.97
C THR A 218 -7.13 -14.16 -7.31
N HIS A 219 -6.98 -14.48 -8.60
CA HIS A 219 -5.97 -15.44 -9.05
C HIS A 219 -4.56 -15.11 -8.55
N GLU A 220 -4.17 -13.84 -8.59
CA GLU A 220 -2.86 -13.38 -8.11
C GLU A 220 -2.66 -13.64 -6.61
N ARG A 221 -3.68 -13.36 -5.78
CA ARG A 221 -3.62 -13.65 -4.34
C ARG A 221 -3.53 -15.14 -4.06
N VAL A 222 -4.27 -15.95 -4.80
CA VAL A 222 -4.22 -17.42 -4.70
C VAL A 222 -2.81 -17.91 -5.00
N VAL A 223 -2.22 -17.48 -6.12
CA VAL A 223 -0.84 -17.85 -6.51
C VAL A 223 0.15 -17.47 -5.41
N VAL A 224 0.10 -16.24 -4.91
CA VAL A 224 0.99 -15.78 -3.82
C VAL A 224 0.81 -16.62 -2.56
N LEU A 225 -0.42 -16.94 -2.17
CA LEU A 225 -0.67 -17.77 -1.00
C LEU A 225 -0.14 -19.20 -1.19
N PHE A 226 -0.30 -19.78 -2.38
CA PHE A 226 0.26 -21.07 -2.73
C PHE A 226 1.79 -21.07 -2.65
N GLU A 227 2.46 -20.06 -3.20
CA GLU A 227 3.91 -19.97 -3.12
C GLU A 227 4.40 -19.85 -1.67
N ARG A 228 3.71 -19.06 -0.81
CA ARG A 228 3.98 -18.99 0.64
C ARG A 228 3.78 -20.34 1.33
N CYS A 229 2.71 -21.05 0.96
CA CYS A 229 2.40 -22.37 1.51
C CYS A 229 3.51 -23.37 1.15
N VAL A 230 3.91 -23.41 -0.12
CA VAL A 230 4.94 -24.31 -0.65
C VAL A 230 6.31 -24.02 -0.01
N ILE A 231 6.66 -22.76 0.26
CA ILE A 231 7.87 -22.42 1.02
C ILE A 231 7.82 -23.02 2.43
N SER A 232 6.72 -22.83 3.15
CA SER A 232 6.57 -23.27 4.55
C SER A 232 6.42 -24.79 4.67
N CYS A 233 5.75 -25.40 3.69
CA CYS A 233 5.33 -26.80 3.65
C CYS A 233 6.08 -27.61 2.59
N ALA A 234 7.29 -27.19 2.19
CA ALA A 234 8.02 -27.77 1.06
C ALA A 234 8.21 -29.30 1.12
N LEU A 235 8.22 -29.89 2.32
CA LEU A 235 8.39 -31.34 2.53
C LEU A 235 7.08 -32.14 2.47
N TYR A 236 5.95 -31.50 2.20
CA TYR A 236 4.62 -32.12 2.17
C TYR A 236 4.08 -32.16 0.73
N GLU A 237 4.23 -33.30 0.07
CA GLU A 237 3.84 -33.50 -1.34
C GLU A 237 2.39 -33.10 -1.66
N GLU A 238 1.48 -33.26 -0.69
CA GLU A 238 0.06 -32.94 -0.82
C GLU A 238 -0.22 -31.46 -1.18
N PHE A 239 0.66 -30.52 -0.80
CA PHE A 239 0.52 -29.10 -1.16
C PHE A 239 1.10 -28.76 -2.53
N TRP A 240 1.98 -29.61 -3.08
CA TRP A 240 2.52 -29.45 -4.43
C TRP A 240 1.62 -30.06 -5.50
N ILE A 241 0.87 -31.10 -5.14
CA ILE A 241 -0.03 -31.83 -6.04
C ILE A 241 -1.34 -31.06 -6.27
N LYS A 242 -1.78 -30.28 -5.29
CA LYS A 242 -3.02 -29.49 -5.31
C LYS A 242 -2.87 -28.25 -6.19
#